data_AF-A0A3S9PQ14-F1
#
_entry.id   AF-A0A3S9PQ14-F1
#
_cell.length_a   1.000
_cell.length_b   1.000
_cell.length_c   1.000
_cell.angle_alpha   90.00
_cell.angle_beta   90.00
_cell.angle_gamma   90.00
#
_symmetry.space_group_name_H-M   'P 1'
#
loop_
_entity.id
_entity.type
_entity.pdbx_description
1 polymer ?
#
loop_
_entity_poly.entity_id
_entity_poly.type
_entity_poly.pdbx_seq_one_letter_code
_entity_poly.pdbx_strand_id
1 'polypeptide(L)'
;MRQTSVWDRKGASMPVPLRREARRTREAITQWLADRFPDEGTPSIGPVRTPVETGFSGETLLCDATWNHRGRRLVRPLAIRVAPATHSLLPESSWHRQVRLQELLAGTDVPVARIHGSEPSGELLGSAFVVMERIDGRVPGDVPSYHRSGWLAEAHPVDRAQVWNGGLELMARLHRLDPGALDLSFLDDVAHGPAPSPAPVGIRRQLGECLARLEFYGAQNDPVVTAAADWLRARCPEEPDPPRLLWGDARIGNIIYSGRKPVALLDWELATLGAPESDLAWYLFTDRYLSEGLGLPRLPGLPSRQETVATYASLLGRPLRNFTYYDVFAAFRFTLFTCRLTRLMKRTGIEWPGGRTPYARSTALLARALEPVRSPCDR
;
A
#
# COMPACT_ATOMS: atom_id res chain seq x y z
N MET A 1 37.13 2.46 -16.67
CA MET A 1 36.50 1.11 -16.56
C MET A 1 35.10 1.28 -16.03
N ARG A 2 34.09 1.08 -16.88
CA ARG A 2 32.67 1.24 -16.51
C ARG A 2 32.21 -0.04 -15.80
N GLN A 3 31.77 0.07 -14.54
CA GLN A 3 31.06 -0.99 -13.86
C GLN A 3 29.67 -1.12 -14.48
N THR A 4 29.48 -2.12 -15.33
CA THR A 4 28.18 -2.58 -15.81
C THR A 4 27.47 -3.32 -14.70
N SER A 5 26.23 -2.92 -14.40
CA SER A 5 25.39 -3.58 -13.41
C SER A 5 25.07 -5.01 -13.86
N VAL A 6 24.93 -5.93 -12.90
CA VAL A 6 24.61 -7.35 -13.15
C VAL A 6 23.22 -7.56 -13.80
N TRP A 7 22.44 -6.48 -13.95
CA TRP A 7 21.07 -6.49 -14.46
C TRP A 7 20.95 -6.26 -15.98
N ASP A 8 22.03 -5.93 -16.68
CA ASP A 8 21.99 -5.65 -18.13
C ASP A 8 21.90 -6.91 -19.03
N ARG A 9 21.89 -8.14 -18.48
CA ARG A 9 22.04 -9.36 -19.31
C ARG A 9 20.80 -10.21 -19.57
N LYS A 10 19.64 -9.98 -18.95
CA LYS A 10 18.42 -10.74 -19.29
C LYS A 10 17.19 -9.87 -19.09
N GLY A 11 16.61 -9.40 -20.21
CA GLY A 11 15.46 -8.49 -20.27
C GLY A 11 14.14 -9.09 -19.79
N ALA A 12 14.04 -9.43 -18.50
CA ALA A 12 12.76 -9.64 -17.84
C ALA A 12 12.27 -8.29 -17.31
N SER A 13 11.64 -7.52 -18.19
CA SER A 13 10.84 -6.35 -17.78
C SER A 13 9.66 -6.86 -16.96
N MET A 14 9.42 -6.28 -15.77
CA MET A 14 8.07 -6.25 -15.21
C MET A 14 7.10 -5.83 -16.32
N PRO A 15 5.86 -6.35 -16.36
CA PRO A 15 4.90 -6.00 -17.39
C PRO A 15 4.70 -4.50 -17.29
N VAL A 16 5.30 -3.79 -18.23
CA VAL A 16 5.06 -2.37 -18.40
C VAL A 16 3.55 -2.26 -18.60
N PRO A 17 2.82 -1.42 -17.83
CA PRO A 17 1.42 -1.23 -18.11
C PRO A 17 1.28 -0.83 -19.58
N LEU A 18 0.21 -1.29 -20.24
CA LEU A 18 -0.13 -0.99 -21.63
C LEU A 18 0.28 0.45 -21.94
N ARG A 19 1.41 0.60 -22.64
CA ARG A 19 2.07 1.91 -22.80
C ARG A 19 1.06 2.83 -23.46
N ARG A 20 0.46 3.74 -22.69
CA ARG A 20 -0.53 4.66 -23.25
C ARG A 20 0.16 5.55 -24.27
N GLU A 21 -0.49 5.79 -25.40
CA GLU A 21 0.05 6.71 -26.39
C GLU A 21 0.18 8.09 -25.73
N ALA A 22 1.42 8.58 -25.60
CA ALA A 22 1.71 9.77 -24.81
C ALA A 22 0.93 11.00 -25.31
N ARG A 23 0.67 11.09 -26.62
CA ARG A 23 -0.13 12.17 -27.22
C ARG A 23 -1.59 12.09 -26.77
N ARG A 24 -2.26 10.94 -26.95
CA ARG A 24 -3.66 10.74 -26.53
C ARG A 24 -3.84 10.94 -25.03
N THR A 25 -2.89 10.46 -24.24
CA THR A 25 -2.89 10.63 -22.78
C THR A 25 -2.90 12.12 -22.40
N ARG A 26 -2.04 12.92 -23.04
CA ARG A 26 -2.04 14.38 -22.83
C ARG A 26 -3.34 15.03 -23.28
N GLU A 27 -3.86 14.68 -24.45
CA GLU A 27 -5.13 15.22 -24.97
C GLU A 27 -6.29 14.94 -24.00
N ALA A 28 -6.39 13.70 -23.51
CA ALA A 28 -7.39 13.31 -22.51
C ALA A 28 -7.27 14.10 -21.19
N ILE A 29 -6.05 14.26 -20.67
CA ILE A 29 -5.80 15.02 -19.44
C ILE A 29 -6.12 16.51 -19.65
N THR A 30 -5.72 17.08 -20.79
CA THR A 30 -6.04 18.47 -21.15
C THR A 30 -7.55 18.69 -21.18
N GLN A 31 -8.28 17.82 -21.87
CA GLN A 31 -9.74 17.91 -21.98
C GLN A 31 -10.38 17.83 -20.60
N TRP A 32 -10.02 16.81 -19.81
CA TRP A 32 -10.57 16.62 -18.48
C TRP A 32 -10.35 17.83 -17.56
N LEU A 33 -9.14 18.41 -17.56
CA LEU A 33 -8.83 19.59 -16.75
C LEU A 33 -9.58 20.83 -17.22
N ALA A 34 -9.74 21.01 -18.53
CA ALA A 34 -10.50 22.14 -19.09
C ALA A 34 -11.99 22.05 -18.72
N ASP A 35 -12.58 20.86 -18.80
CA ASP A 35 -13.98 20.63 -18.43
C ASP A 35 -14.20 20.78 -16.91
N ARG A 36 -13.22 20.35 -16.10
CA ARG A 36 -13.31 20.41 -14.64
C ARG A 36 -13.10 21.81 -14.08
N PHE A 37 -12.22 22.59 -14.71
CA PHE A 37 -11.84 23.94 -14.28
C PHE A 37 -12.09 24.96 -15.41
N PRO A 38 -13.35 25.15 -15.86
CA PRO A 38 -13.67 25.98 -17.02
C PRO A 38 -13.22 27.43 -16.84
N ASP A 39 -13.25 27.94 -15.61
CA ASP A 39 -12.84 29.31 -15.28
C ASP A 39 -11.31 29.53 -15.35
N GLU A 40 -10.51 28.46 -15.33
CA GLU A 40 -9.05 28.55 -15.45
C GLU A 40 -8.58 28.51 -16.90
N GLY A 41 -9.45 28.10 -17.82
CA GLY A 41 -9.16 27.88 -19.24
C GLY A 41 -8.44 26.56 -19.52
N THR A 42 -8.07 26.34 -20.79
CA THR A 42 -7.43 25.10 -21.23
C THR A 42 -5.94 25.06 -20.87
N PRO A 43 -5.47 24.06 -20.08
CA PRO A 43 -4.05 23.94 -19.78
C PRO A 43 -3.24 23.39 -20.95
N SER A 44 -1.94 23.70 -20.94
CA SER A 44 -0.93 22.93 -21.66
C SER A 44 -0.34 21.87 -20.74
N ILE A 45 -0.37 20.59 -21.16
CA ILE A 45 0.18 19.47 -20.41
C ILE A 45 1.59 19.15 -20.90
N GLY A 46 2.55 19.19 -19.97
CA GLY A 46 3.94 18.83 -20.23
C GLY A 46 4.15 17.34 -20.53
N PRO A 47 5.42 16.90 -20.64
CA PRO A 47 5.74 15.48 -20.82
C PRO A 47 5.15 14.62 -19.69
N VAL A 48 4.41 13.58 -20.06
CA VAL A 48 3.89 12.59 -19.11
C VAL A 48 4.97 11.54 -18.86
N ARG A 49 5.26 11.30 -17.58
CA ARG A 49 6.26 10.33 -17.12
C ARG A 49 5.58 9.27 -16.27
N THR A 50 5.90 8.01 -16.51
CA THR A 50 5.51 6.91 -15.62
C THR A 50 6.74 6.56 -14.78
N PRO A 51 6.68 6.64 -13.43
CA PRO A 51 7.76 6.13 -12.58
C PRO A 51 8.00 4.64 -12.85
N VAL A 52 9.24 4.19 -12.70
CA VAL A 52 9.68 2.82 -13.08
C VAL A 52 9.05 1.73 -12.18
N GLU A 53 8.29 2.09 -11.14
CA GLU A 53 7.86 1.20 -10.05
C GLU A 53 6.34 0.86 -10.04
N THR A 54 5.64 0.86 -11.17
CA THR A 54 4.21 0.50 -11.14
C THR A 54 4.02 -1.02 -11.19
N GLY A 55 3.65 -1.62 -10.04
CA GLY A 55 3.20 -3.00 -9.92
C GLY A 55 1.79 -3.23 -10.49
N PHE A 56 1.05 -4.21 -9.94
CA PHE A 56 -0.31 -4.56 -10.41
C PHE A 56 -1.45 -3.70 -9.80
N SER A 57 -1.13 -2.75 -8.91
CA SER A 57 -2.11 -1.90 -8.17
C SER A 57 -2.48 -0.58 -8.88
N GLY A 58 -2.29 -0.50 -10.21
CA GLY A 58 -2.59 0.67 -11.03
C GLY A 58 -1.35 1.43 -11.50
N GLU A 59 -1.54 2.33 -12.47
CA GLU A 59 -0.47 3.13 -13.06
C GLU A 59 -0.47 4.56 -12.50
N THR A 60 0.71 5.11 -12.19
CA THR A 60 0.86 6.53 -11.82
C THR A 60 1.53 7.30 -12.95
N LEU A 61 0.89 8.36 -13.41
CA LEU A 61 1.41 9.28 -14.42
C LEU A 61 1.77 10.61 -13.74
N LEU A 62 2.95 11.15 -14.04
CA LEU A 62 3.41 12.44 -13.53
C LEU A 62 3.50 13.43 -14.69
N CYS A 63 2.91 14.61 -14.54
CA CYS A 63 3.02 15.69 -15.53
C CYS A 63 2.90 17.06 -14.84
N ASP A 64 3.26 18.12 -15.56
CA ASP A 64 2.98 19.49 -15.13
C ASP A 64 1.88 20.07 -16.03
N ALA A 65 0.84 20.63 -15.43
CA ALA A 65 -0.21 21.36 -16.14
C ALA A 65 0.04 22.88 -16.03
N THR A 66 0.06 23.56 -17.17
CA THR A 66 0.35 25.01 -17.24
C THR A 66 -0.85 25.78 -17.78
N TRP A 67 -1.33 26.77 -17.04
CA TRP A 67 -2.33 27.74 -17.50
C TRP A 67 -1.69 29.12 -17.71
N ASN A 68 -2.23 29.86 -18.68
CA ASN A 68 -1.92 31.28 -18.86
C ASN A 68 -3.15 32.09 -18.49
N HIS A 69 -3.19 32.61 -17.26
CA HIS A 69 -4.32 33.39 -16.77
C HIS A 69 -3.89 34.85 -16.58
N ARG A 70 -4.47 35.77 -17.36
CA ARG A 70 -4.21 37.22 -17.32
C ARG A 70 -2.72 37.57 -17.40
N GLY A 71 -1.98 36.92 -18.30
CA GLY A 71 -0.54 37.14 -18.49
C GLY A 71 0.36 36.52 -17.41
N ARG A 72 -0.19 35.84 -16.40
CA ARG A 72 0.58 35.06 -15.42
C ARG A 72 0.54 33.58 -15.77
N ARG A 73 1.73 32.96 -15.77
CA ARG A 73 1.88 31.53 -15.95
C ARG A 73 1.67 30.82 -14.61
N LEU A 74 0.66 29.97 -14.52
CA LEU A 74 0.39 29.09 -13.38
C LEU A 74 0.81 27.68 -13.77
N VAL A 75 1.64 27.03 -12.95
CA VAL A 75 2.08 25.64 -13.16
C VAL A 75 1.63 24.80 -11.96
N ARG A 76 0.92 23.69 -12.22
CA ARG A 76 0.55 22.71 -11.21
C ARG A 76 1.19 21.36 -11.53
N PRO A 77 2.10 20.85 -10.69
CA PRO A 77 2.57 19.48 -10.74
C PRO A 77 1.45 18.50 -10.39
N LEU A 78 1.19 17.53 -11.26
CA LEU A 78 0.11 16.56 -11.11
C LEU A 78 0.66 15.13 -11.02
N ALA A 79 0.04 14.35 -10.15
CA ALA A 79 0.10 12.90 -10.18
C ALA A 79 -1.30 12.39 -10.57
N ILE A 80 -1.34 11.42 -11.49
CA ILE A 80 -2.59 10.85 -12.00
C ILE A 80 -2.51 9.35 -11.78
N ARG A 81 -3.32 8.84 -10.86
CA ARG A 81 -3.43 7.40 -10.64
C ARG A 81 -4.54 6.87 -11.53
N VAL A 82 -4.23 5.84 -12.32
CA VAL A 82 -5.17 5.18 -13.22
C VAL A 82 -5.44 3.77 -12.70
N ALA A 83 -6.73 3.43 -12.59
CA ALA A 83 -7.18 2.13 -12.12
C ALA A 83 -6.66 1.00 -13.04
N PRO A 84 -6.36 -0.18 -12.49
CA PRO A 84 -5.95 -1.32 -13.30
C PRO A 84 -7.13 -1.82 -14.15
N ALA A 85 -6.89 -1.99 -15.46
CA ALA A 85 -7.94 -2.29 -16.43
C ALA A 85 -8.31 -3.79 -16.53
N THR A 86 -7.33 -4.69 -16.37
CA THR A 86 -7.47 -6.10 -16.79
C THR A 86 -7.16 -7.12 -15.71
N HIS A 87 -6.45 -6.72 -14.65
CA HIS A 87 -5.99 -7.61 -13.61
C HIS A 87 -6.06 -6.89 -12.27
N SER A 88 -6.58 -7.57 -11.24
CA SER A 88 -6.62 -7.04 -9.88
C SER A 88 -5.98 -8.01 -8.91
N LEU A 89 -5.18 -7.45 -8.00
CA LEU A 89 -4.69 -8.12 -6.79
C LEU A 89 -5.79 -8.24 -5.74
N LEU A 90 -6.75 -7.32 -5.75
CA LEU A 90 -7.86 -7.28 -4.80
C LEU A 90 -9.14 -7.87 -5.42
N PRO A 91 -9.98 -8.53 -4.62
CA PRO A 91 -11.25 -9.10 -5.09
C PRO A 91 -12.22 -8.06 -5.66
N GLU A 92 -12.20 -6.85 -5.08
CA GLU A 92 -13.11 -5.76 -5.41
C GLU A 92 -12.32 -4.47 -5.63
N SER A 93 -12.83 -3.60 -6.50
CA SER A 93 -12.27 -2.27 -6.69
C SER A 93 -12.58 -1.41 -5.47
N SER A 94 -11.54 -0.87 -4.83
CA SER A 94 -11.69 0.12 -3.76
C SER A 94 -11.59 1.57 -4.26
N TRP A 95 -11.64 1.79 -5.58
CA TRP A 95 -11.31 3.07 -6.20
C TRP A 95 -12.09 4.27 -5.62
N HIS A 96 -13.42 4.18 -5.59
CA HIS A 96 -14.26 5.25 -5.05
C HIS A 96 -14.03 5.48 -3.55
N ARG A 97 -13.79 4.40 -2.78
CA ARG A 97 -13.49 4.48 -1.35
C ARG A 97 -12.15 5.18 -1.11
N GLN A 98 -11.14 4.90 -1.94
CA GLN A 98 -9.82 5.54 -1.85
C GLN A 98 -9.92 7.05 -2.09
N VAL A 99 -10.63 7.47 -3.15
CA VAL A 99 -10.81 8.88 -3.48
C VAL A 99 -11.54 9.60 -2.34
N ARG A 100 -12.69 9.07 -1.89
CA ARG A 100 -13.45 9.66 -0.79
C ARG A 100 -12.63 9.74 0.50
N LEU A 101 -11.90 8.68 0.85
CA LEU A 101 -11.04 8.68 2.05
C LEU A 101 -9.96 9.76 1.96
N GLN A 102 -9.29 9.88 0.82
CA GLN A 102 -8.22 10.87 0.66
C GLN A 102 -8.77 12.31 0.68
N GLU A 103 -9.95 12.55 0.12
CA GLU A 103 -10.66 13.84 0.23
C GLU A 103 -10.98 14.20 1.69
N LEU A 104 -11.45 13.25 2.49
CA LEU A 104 -11.73 13.47 3.91
C LEU A 104 -10.44 13.71 4.72
N LEU A 105 -9.40 12.93 4.45
CA LEU A 105 -8.10 13.06 5.12
C LEU A 105 -7.40 14.38 4.81
N ALA A 106 -7.67 15.01 3.65
CA ALA A 106 -7.12 16.33 3.32
C ALA A 106 -7.54 17.44 4.29
N GLY A 107 -8.59 17.21 5.11
CA GLY A 107 -9.01 18.09 6.20
C GLY A 107 -8.34 17.82 7.56
N THR A 108 -7.40 16.88 7.63
CA THR A 108 -6.76 16.43 8.88
C THR A 108 -5.26 16.80 8.92
N ASP A 109 -4.57 16.42 9.99
CA ASP A 109 -3.12 16.58 10.15
C ASP A 109 -2.31 15.40 9.56
N VAL A 110 -2.98 14.41 8.98
CA VAL A 110 -2.36 13.33 8.20
C VAL A 110 -2.07 13.87 6.80
N PRO A 111 -0.80 13.94 6.37
CA PRO A 111 -0.47 14.46 5.07
C PRO A 111 -0.83 13.43 3.99
N VAL A 112 -1.68 13.86 3.07
CA VAL A 112 -2.10 13.13 1.87
C VAL A 112 -2.04 14.06 0.67
N ALA A 113 -1.89 13.50 -0.53
CA ALA A 113 -2.01 14.28 -1.75
C ALA A 113 -3.43 14.84 -1.87
N ARG A 114 -3.55 16.14 -2.16
CA ARG A 114 -4.85 16.75 -2.41
C ARG A 114 -5.44 16.20 -3.71
N ILE A 115 -6.68 15.73 -3.66
CA ILE A 115 -7.45 15.35 -4.85
C ILE A 115 -7.92 16.62 -5.57
N HIS A 116 -7.64 16.72 -6.87
CA HIS A 116 -8.19 17.74 -7.76
C HIS A 116 -9.50 17.26 -8.41
N GLY A 117 -9.66 15.95 -8.58
CA GLY A 117 -10.90 15.31 -8.99
C GLY A 117 -10.66 13.90 -9.54
N SER A 118 -11.76 13.17 -9.78
CA SER A 118 -11.74 11.82 -10.36
C SER A 118 -12.61 11.71 -11.60
N GLU A 119 -12.23 10.81 -12.50
CA GLU A 119 -12.98 10.41 -13.69
C GLU A 119 -13.32 8.91 -13.53
N PRO A 120 -14.56 8.56 -13.18
CA PRO A 120 -14.92 7.17 -12.84
C PRO A 120 -15.35 6.31 -14.03
N SER A 121 -15.72 6.90 -15.18
CA SER A 121 -16.27 6.19 -16.35
C SER A 121 -15.21 5.41 -17.12
N GLY A 122 -13.97 5.91 -17.12
CA GLY A 122 -12.88 5.36 -17.92
C GLY A 122 -12.95 5.72 -19.40
N GLU A 123 -13.87 6.59 -19.82
CA GLU A 123 -14.05 6.99 -21.22
C GLU A 123 -12.81 7.66 -21.82
N LEU A 124 -12.04 8.39 -21.00
CA LEU A 124 -10.90 9.19 -21.50
C LEU A 124 -9.59 8.41 -21.56
N LEU A 125 -9.29 7.57 -20.56
CA LEU A 125 -8.02 6.83 -20.46
C LEU A 125 -8.17 5.30 -20.57
N GLY A 126 -9.37 4.83 -20.90
CA GLY A 126 -9.73 3.40 -20.94
C GLY A 126 -9.89 2.76 -19.56
N SER A 127 -9.81 3.56 -18.49
CA SER A 127 -9.95 3.15 -17.10
C SER A 127 -10.19 4.38 -16.23
N ALA A 128 -10.91 4.20 -15.13
CA ALA A 128 -11.12 5.25 -14.14
C ALA A 128 -9.76 5.83 -13.67
N PHE A 129 -9.70 7.12 -13.41
CA PHE A 129 -8.50 7.77 -12.89
C PHE A 129 -8.82 8.89 -11.91
N VAL A 130 -7.81 9.30 -11.16
CA VAL A 130 -7.87 10.40 -10.20
C VAL A 130 -6.67 11.29 -10.43
N VAL A 131 -6.91 12.60 -10.46
CA VAL A 131 -5.90 13.63 -10.56
C VAL A 131 -5.69 14.23 -9.19
N MET A 132 -4.44 14.21 -8.73
CA MET A 132 -4.04 14.69 -7.42
C MET A 132 -2.77 15.57 -7.53
N GLU A 133 -2.51 16.32 -6.47
CA GLU A 133 -1.26 17.05 -6.32
C GLU A 133 -0.06 16.09 -6.38
N ARG A 134 0.98 16.47 -7.14
CA ARG A 134 2.26 15.75 -7.06
C ARG A 134 3.05 16.24 -5.85
N ILE A 135 3.22 15.37 -4.86
CA ILE A 135 4.09 15.62 -3.72
C ILE A 135 5.53 15.26 -4.08
N ASP A 136 6.43 16.23 -3.99
CA ASP A 136 7.86 16.00 -4.25
C ASP A 136 8.52 15.28 -3.06
N GLY A 137 9.27 14.22 -3.35
CA GLY A 137 10.03 13.47 -2.36
C GLY A 137 10.52 12.13 -2.89
N ARG A 138 10.98 11.27 -1.97
CA ARG A 138 11.51 9.93 -2.27
C ARG A 138 10.79 8.88 -1.45
N VAL A 139 10.61 7.71 -2.05
CA VAL A 139 10.03 6.53 -1.40
C VAL A 139 11.13 5.47 -1.29
N PRO A 140 11.26 4.73 -0.18
CA PRO A 140 12.12 3.54 -0.14
C PRO A 140 11.59 2.47 -1.09
N GLY A 141 12.42 2.02 -2.04
CA GLY A 141 11.99 1.08 -3.08
C GLY A 141 11.79 -0.34 -2.56
N ASP A 142 10.78 -1.03 -3.09
CA ASP A 142 10.54 -2.46 -2.84
C ASP A 142 11.32 -3.34 -3.84
N VAL A 143 11.53 -2.84 -5.06
CA VAL A 143 12.23 -3.55 -6.15
C VAL A 143 13.15 -2.59 -6.90
N PRO A 144 14.48 -2.66 -6.71
CA PRO A 144 15.17 -3.46 -5.70
C PRO A 144 14.85 -2.99 -4.27
N SER A 145 14.78 -3.93 -3.33
CA SER A 145 14.50 -3.65 -1.90
C SER A 145 15.47 -2.62 -1.31
N TYR A 146 14.93 -1.72 -0.49
CA TYR A 146 15.67 -0.69 0.24
C TYR A 146 16.69 -1.26 1.25
N HIS A 147 16.65 -2.57 1.54
CA HIS A 147 17.71 -3.24 2.29
C HIS A 147 18.98 -3.50 1.45
N ARG A 148 18.90 -3.34 0.13
CA ARG A 148 19.99 -3.58 -0.82
C ARG A 148 20.50 -2.31 -1.47
N SER A 149 19.62 -1.42 -1.90
CA SER A 149 20.00 -0.25 -2.70
C SER A 149 19.00 0.89 -2.59
N GLY A 150 19.39 2.07 -3.07
CA GLY A 150 18.59 3.28 -3.04
C GLY A 150 18.93 4.18 -1.86
N TRP A 151 18.29 5.34 -1.81
CA TRP A 151 18.68 6.42 -0.90
C TRP A 151 18.66 6.03 0.58
N LEU A 152 17.77 5.12 1.00
CA LEU A 152 17.71 4.65 2.39
C LEU A 152 18.88 3.71 2.71
N ALA A 153 19.28 2.86 1.77
CA ALA A 153 20.46 2.00 1.89
C ALA A 153 21.77 2.80 1.94
N GLU A 154 21.79 3.98 1.32
CA GLU A 154 22.93 4.91 1.29
C GLU A 154 22.94 5.87 2.50
N ALA A 155 21.82 6.03 3.19
CA ALA A 155 21.70 6.93 4.34
C ALA A 155 22.53 6.45 5.54
N HIS A 156 22.93 7.38 6.42
CA HIS A 156 23.62 7.07 7.68
C HIS A 156 22.69 6.28 8.63
N PRO A 157 23.19 5.36 9.48
CA PRO A 157 22.35 4.60 10.42
C PRO A 157 21.35 5.42 11.23
N VAL A 158 21.78 6.59 11.75
CA VAL A 158 20.90 7.51 12.50
C VAL A 158 19.75 8.04 11.63
N ASP A 159 19.99 8.32 10.35
CA ASP A 159 18.96 8.80 9.44
C ASP A 159 17.95 7.70 9.11
N ARG A 160 18.40 6.44 9.01
CA ARG A 160 17.50 5.28 8.83
C ARG A 160 16.55 5.13 10.00
N ALA A 161 17.03 5.31 11.23
CA ALA A 161 16.21 5.30 12.42
C ALA A 161 15.17 6.44 12.42
N GLN A 162 15.57 7.64 12.02
CA GLN A 162 14.65 8.78 11.91
C GLN A 162 13.56 8.56 10.85
N VAL A 163 13.92 8.02 9.68
CA VAL A 163 12.94 7.69 8.63
C VAL A 163 11.95 6.64 9.14
N TRP A 164 12.44 5.56 9.76
CA TRP A 164 11.59 4.51 10.31
C TRP A 164 10.63 5.03 11.38
N ASN A 165 11.13 5.78 12.36
CA ASN A 165 10.33 6.32 13.45
C ASN A 165 9.35 7.40 12.97
N GLY A 166 9.71 8.21 11.96
CA GLY A 166 8.79 9.15 11.34
C GLY A 166 7.58 8.45 10.71
N GLY A 167 7.77 7.27 10.10
CA GLY A 167 6.68 6.42 9.64
C GLY A 167 5.75 5.97 10.77
N LEU A 168 6.31 5.55 11.91
CA LEU A 168 5.55 5.15 13.10
C LEU A 168 4.76 6.33 13.69
N GLU A 169 5.35 7.51 13.77
CA GLU A 169 4.70 8.73 14.25
C GLU A 169 3.49 9.10 13.38
N LEU A 170 3.64 8.98 12.07
CA LEU A 170 2.57 9.30 11.14
C LEU A 170 1.44 8.26 11.17
N MET A 171 1.78 6.97 11.30
CA MET A 171 0.81 5.90 11.51
C MET A 171 0.05 6.08 12.83
N ALA A 172 0.74 6.44 13.92
CA ALA A 172 0.09 6.72 15.20
C ALA A 172 -0.84 7.95 15.12
N ARG A 173 -0.46 8.98 14.37
CA ARG A 173 -1.31 10.15 14.10
C ARG A 173 -2.60 9.76 13.39
N LEU A 174 -2.50 8.94 12.34
CA LEU A 174 -3.65 8.38 11.64
C LEU A 174 -4.60 7.65 12.59
N HIS A 175 -4.06 6.81 13.47
CA HIS A 175 -4.87 6.00 14.40
C HIS A 175 -5.50 6.79 15.55
N ARG A 176 -5.11 8.05 15.76
CA ARG A 176 -5.77 8.95 16.71
C ARG A 176 -6.99 9.65 16.13
N LEU A 177 -7.17 9.64 14.81
CA LEU A 177 -8.37 10.16 14.20
C LEU A 177 -9.60 9.41 14.70
N ASP A 178 -10.72 10.12 14.86
CA ASP A 178 -12.02 9.55 15.18
C ASP A 178 -12.76 9.23 13.87
N PRO A 179 -12.94 7.94 13.52
CA PRO A 179 -13.63 7.57 12.30
C PRO A 179 -15.08 8.04 12.24
N GLY A 180 -15.76 8.16 13.40
CA GLY A 180 -17.14 8.66 13.47
C GLY A 180 -17.22 10.14 13.15
N ALA A 181 -16.30 10.94 13.69
CA ALA A 181 -16.23 12.38 13.41
C ALA A 181 -15.87 12.70 11.95
N LEU A 182 -15.18 11.79 11.26
CA LEU A 182 -14.76 11.94 9.87
C LEU A 182 -15.69 11.25 8.85
N ASP A 183 -16.83 10.71 9.29
CA ASP A 183 -17.76 9.96 8.43
C ASP A 183 -17.09 8.82 7.65
N LEU A 184 -16.24 8.04 8.32
CA LEU A 184 -15.49 6.92 7.73
C LEU A 184 -16.23 5.57 7.79
N SER A 185 -17.51 5.58 8.14
CA SER A 185 -18.35 4.37 8.25
C SER A 185 -18.42 3.58 6.94
N PHE A 186 -18.26 4.24 5.79
CA PHE A 186 -18.24 3.61 4.47
C PHE A 186 -17.06 2.64 4.26
N LEU A 187 -16.01 2.69 5.11
CA LEU A 187 -14.91 1.73 5.09
C LEU A 187 -15.32 0.36 5.65
N ASP A 188 -16.38 0.34 6.47
CA ASP A 188 -17.02 -0.86 7.01
C ASP A 188 -18.28 -1.27 6.23
N ASP A 189 -18.65 -0.51 5.21
CA ASP A 189 -19.88 -0.76 4.47
C ASP A 189 -19.73 -1.96 3.52
N VAL A 190 -20.67 -2.88 3.67
CA VAL A 190 -20.74 -4.17 2.98
C VAL A 190 -21.24 -3.91 1.58
N ALA A 191 -20.38 -3.34 0.75
CA ALA A 191 -20.72 -3.03 -0.62
C ALA A 191 -20.78 -4.31 -1.50
N HIS A 192 -21.44 -5.41 -1.07
CA HIS A 192 -22.10 -6.48 -1.87
C HIS A 192 -22.86 -7.53 -1.01
N GLY A 193 -23.98 -7.14 -0.38
CA GLY A 193 -25.04 -8.07 0.08
C GLY A 193 -25.38 -8.00 1.57
N PRO A 194 -26.57 -8.50 1.99
CA PRO A 194 -27.03 -8.36 3.37
C PRO A 194 -26.20 -9.24 4.30
N ALA A 195 -25.16 -8.68 4.91
CA ALA A 195 -24.61 -9.26 6.12
C ALA A 195 -25.61 -8.99 7.27
N PRO A 196 -25.92 -9.99 8.12
CA PRO A 196 -26.76 -9.75 9.29
C PRO A 196 -26.13 -8.65 10.14
N SER A 197 -26.89 -7.59 10.38
CA SER A 197 -26.51 -6.53 11.30
C SER A 197 -26.59 -7.02 12.75
N PRO A 198 -25.61 -6.69 13.61
CA PRO A 198 -24.39 -5.97 13.27
C PRO A 198 -23.38 -6.89 12.56
N ALA A 199 -22.93 -6.49 11.37
CA ALA A 199 -21.81 -7.12 10.71
C ALA A 199 -20.56 -6.89 11.57
N PRO A 200 -19.63 -7.86 11.68
CA PRO A 200 -18.40 -7.65 12.43
C PRO A 200 -17.60 -6.50 11.80
N VAL A 201 -16.95 -5.70 12.65
CA VAL A 201 -15.93 -4.71 12.27
C VAL A 201 -14.54 -5.21 12.70
N GLY A 202 -13.48 -4.52 12.30
CA GLY A 202 -12.15 -4.83 12.78
C GLY A 202 -11.64 -6.21 12.37
N ILE A 203 -10.91 -6.88 13.28
CA ILE A 203 -10.16 -8.08 12.91
C ILE A 203 -11.05 -9.28 12.50
N ARG A 204 -12.24 -9.41 13.11
CA ARG A 204 -13.20 -10.47 12.74
C ARG A 204 -13.67 -10.31 11.30
N ARG A 205 -13.95 -9.07 10.89
CA ARG A 205 -14.33 -8.72 9.51
C ARG A 205 -13.19 -9.04 8.55
N GLN A 206 -12.01 -8.51 8.82
CA GLN A 206 -10.85 -8.65 7.94
C GLN A 206 -10.46 -10.12 7.76
N LEU A 207 -10.50 -10.92 8.84
CA LEU A 207 -10.29 -12.37 8.75
C LEU A 207 -11.40 -13.02 7.92
N GLY A 208 -12.66 -12.74 8.20
CA GLY A 208 -13.81 -13.29 7.45
C GLY A 208 -13.71 -13.01 5.95
N GLU A 209 -13.34 -11.79 5.56
CA GLU A 209 -13.16 -11.39 4.16
C GLU A 209 -12.03 -12.15 3.46
N CYS A 210 -10.91 -12.38 4.16
CA CYS A 210 -9.79 -13.17 3.62
C CYS A 210 -10.21 -14.64 3.45
N LEU A 211 -10.87 -15.23 4.44
CA LEU A 211 -11.31 -16.62 4.43
C LEU A 211 -12.36 -16.89 3.35
N ALA A 212 -13.31 -15.98 3.16
CA ALA A 212 -14.35 -16.09 2.13
C ALA A 212 -13.78 -16.04 0.70
N ARG A 213 -12.53 -15.58 0.53
CA ARG A 213 -11.92 -15.30 -0.79
C ARG A 213 -10.63 -16.08 -1.04
N LEU A 214 -10.37 -17.15 -0.30
CA LEU A 214 -9.18 -17.99 -0.50
C LEU A 214 -9.03 -18.51 -1.94
N GLU A 215 -10.14 -18.86 -2.59
CA GLU A 215 -10.13 -19.32 -3.98
C GLU A 215 -9.75 -18.20 -4.96
N PHE A 216 -10.19 -16.97 -4.73
CA PHE A 216 -9.81 -15.81 -5.55
C PHE A 216 -8.28 -15.59 -5.54
N TYR A 217 -7.66 -15.73 -4.36
CA TYR A 217 -6.20 -15.67 -4.20
C TYR A 217 -5.50 -16.92 -4.74
N GLY A 218 -6.20 -18.05 -4.81
CA GLY A 218 -5.68 -19.34 -5.27
C GLY A 218 -4.90 -20.11 -4.20
N ALA A 219 -5.22 -19.87 -2.93
CA ALA A 219 -4.50 -20.38 -1.76
C ALA A 219 -5.29 -21.43 -0.95
N GLN A 220 -6.49 -21.80 -1.40
CA GLN A 220 -7.43 -22.65 -0.66
C GLN A 220 -6.94 -24.08 -0.36
N ASN A 221 -5.97 -24.57 -1.15
CA ASN A 221 -5.42 -25.93 -1.02
C ASN A 221 -4.00 -25.96 -0.43
N ASP A 222 -3.45 -24.81 0.00
CA ASP A 222 -2.11 -24.75 0.57
C ASP A 222 -2.14 -25.13 2.07
N PRO A 223 -1.44 -26.19 2.50
CA PRO A 223 -1.51 -26.67 3.89
C PRO A 223 -1.06 -25.64 4.93
N VAL A 224 -0.11 -24.75 4.59
CA VAL A 224 0.36 -23.70 5.51
C VAL A 224 -0.71 -22.63 5.65
N VAL A 225 -1.35 -22.25 4.55
CA VAL A 225 -2.47 -21.29 4.55
C VAL A 225 -3.66 -21.85 5.32
N THR A 226 -4.01 -23.12 5.12
CA THR A 226 -5.07 -23.80 5.89
C THR A 226 -4.76 -23.83 7.38
N ALA A 227 -3.54 -24.23 7.76
CA ALA A 227 -3.12 -24.24 9.16
C ALA A 227 -3.14 -22.84 9.80
N ALA A 228 -2.73 -21.81 9.06
CA ALA A 228 -2.82 -20.42 9.52
C ALA A 228 -4.26 -19.95 9.69
N ALA A 229 -5.14 -20.26 8.73
CA ALA A 229 -6.56 -19.95 8.79
C ALA A 229 -7.23 -20.56 10.04
N ASP A 230 -6.94 -21.83 10.33
CA ASP A 230 -7.49 -22.51 11.51
C ASP A 230 -6.93 -21.93 12.82
N TRP A 231 -5.64 -21.62 12.85
CA TRP A 231 -5.02 -20.94 13.99
C TRP A 231 -5.66 -19.58 14.27
N LEU A 232 -5.88 -18.78 13.22
CA LEU A 232 -6.50 -17.45 13.30
C LEU A 232 -7.97 -17.54 13.75
N ARG A 233 -8.76 -18.46 13.21
CA ARG A 233 -10.15 -18.68 13.66
C ARG A 233 -10.22 -19.00 15.14
N ALA A 234 -9.35 -19.90 15.60
CA ALA A 234 -9.37 -20.38 16.99
C ALA A 234 -8.91 -19.33 18.02
N ARG A 235 -8.23 -18.27 17.58
CA ARG A 235 -7.58 -17.27 18.47
C ARG A 235 -7.98 -15.84 18.15
N CYS A 236 -9.02 -15.64 17.35
CA CYS A 236 -9.50 -14.31 16.97
C CYS A 236 -9.78 -13.48 18.23
N PRO A 237 -9.04 -12.39 18.48
CA PRO A 237 -9.16 -11.65 19.72
C PRO A 237 -10.43 -10.80 19.72
N GLU A 238 -10.93 -10.49 20.91
CA GLU A 238 -11.87 -9.38 21.09
C GLU A 238 -11.12 -8.05 20.95
N GLU A 239 -11.78 -7.07 20.34
CA GLU A 239 -11.30 -5.69 20.21
C GLU A 239 -12.19 -4.78 21.08
N PRO A 240 -11.84 -4.54 22.35
CA PRO A 240 -12.70 -3.81 23.28
C PRO A 240 -12.70 -2.29 23.08
N ASP A 241 -11.73 -1.76 22.34
CA ASP A 241 -11.66 -0.33 22.03
C ASP A 241 -12.45 -0.04 20.74
N PRO A 242 -12.98 1.19 20.57
CA PRO A 242 -13.55 1.62 19.31
C PRO A 242 -12.55 1.44 18.15
N PRO A 243 -13.01 0.96 16.97
CA PRO A 243 -12.12 0.74 15.84
C PRO A 243 -11.54 2.08 15.36
N ARG A 244 -10.29 2.04 14.88
CA ARG A 244 -9.57 3.18 14.33
C ARG A 244 -9.44 3.05 12.83
N LEU A 245 -9.20 4.17 12.15
CA LEU A 245 -8.82 4.16 10.75
C LEU A 245 -7.49 3.42 10.59
N LEU A 246 -7.52 2.29 9.90
CA LEU A 246 -6.33 1.56 9.48
C LEU A 246 -5.98 1.95 8.04
N TRP A 247 -4.70 2.19 7.83
CA TRP A 247 -4.15 2.45 6.51
C TRP A 247 -4.23 1.21 5.61
N GLY A 248 -4.02 0.03 6.18
CA GLY A 248 -4.08 -1.22 5.44
C GLY A 248 -2.73 -1.61 4.84
N ASP A 249 -2.27 -0.95 3.78
CA ASP A 249 -0.94 -1.19 3.20
C ASP A 249 0.15 -0.36 3.92
N ALA A 250 0.17 -0.48 5.25
CA ALA A 250 1.03 0.31 6.11
C ALA A 250 2.50 -0.11 6.03
N ARG A 251 3.25 0.45 5.06
CA ARG A 251 4.67 0.13 4.87
C ARG A 251 5.49 1.36 4.49
N ILE A 252 6.77 1.31 4.82
CA ILE A 252 7.71 2.42 4.59
C ILE A 252 7.81 2.81 3.11
N GLY A 253 7.63 1.84 2.21
CA GLY A 253 7.59 2.02 0.75
C GLY A 253 6.30 2.64 0.21
N ASN A 254 5.37 3.07 1.07
CA ASN A 254 4.21 3.89 0.71
C ASN A 254 4.21 5.24 1.41
N ILE A 255 5.37 5.70 1.89
CA ILE A 255 5.53 7.01 2.50
C ILE A 255 6.47 7.83 1.63
N ILE A 256 6.03 9.03 1.23
CA ILE A 256 6.91 10.01 0.58
C ILE A 256 7.71 10.71 1.66
N TYR A 257 9.03 10.78 1.48
CA TYR A 257 9.95 11.50 2.37
C TYR A 257 10.57 12.70 1.67
N SER A 258 10.56 13.85 2.35
CA SER A 258 11.42 14.99 2.03
C SER A 258 12.59 15.01 2.99
N GLY A 259 13.77 14.62 2.49
CA GLY A 259 14.91 14.28 3.34
C GLY A 259 14.59 13.07 4.22
N ARG A 260 14.44 13.32 5.54
CA ARG A 260 14.09 12.30 6.56
C ARG A 260 12.67 12.44 7.08
N LYS A 261 11.97 13.51 6.69
CA LYS A 261 10.64 13.83 7.17
C LYS A 261 9.59 13.15 6.29
N PRO A 262 8.64 12.38 6.83
CA PRO A 262 7.50 11.88 6.07
C PRO A 262 6.59 13.06 5.69
N VAL A 263 6.20 13.15 4.42
CA VAL A 263 5.43 14.26 3.87
C VAL A 263 4.15 13.86 3.14
N ALA A 264 3.93 12.56 2.89
CA ALA A 264 2.62 12.04 2.45
C ALA A 264 2.51 10.53 2.65
N LEU A 265 1.33 10.05 3.04
CA LEU A 265 0.95 8.64 2.93
C LEU A 265 0.32 8.35 1.56
N LEU A 266 0.71 7.23 0.97
CA LEU A 266 0.22 6.75 -0.31
C LEU A 266 -0.62 5.48 -0.14
N ASP A 267 -1.24 5.07 -1.24
CA ASP A 267 -1.87 3.76 -1.39
C ASP A 267 -2.89 3.36 -0.31
N TRP A 268 -4.09 3.90 -0.46
CA TRP A 268 -5.21 3.70 0.48
C TRP A 268 -6.11 2.51 0.11
N GLU A 269 -5.65 1.63 -0.78
CA GLU A 269 -6.52 0.59 -1.38
C GLU A 269 -7.00 -0.49 -0.41
N LEU A 270 -6.27 -0.66 0.70
CA LEU A 270 -6.55 -1.61 1.78
C LEU A 270 -7.12 -0.93 3.04
N ALA A 271 -7.42 0.38 2.99
CA ALA A 271 -7.90 1.10 4.16
C ALA A 271 -9.21 0.52 4.69
N THR A 272 -9.29 0.39 6.01
CA THR A 272 -10.41 -0.25 6.71
C THR A 272 -10.47 0.24 8.16
N LEU A 273 -11.40 -0.24 8.97
CA LEU A 273 -11.48 0.07 10.40
C LEU A 273 -11.07 -1.14 11.24
N GLY A 274 -10.38 -0.92 12.36
CA GLY A 274 -9.98 -1.98 13.29
C GLY A 274 -8.94 -1.55 14.32
N ALA A 275 -8.26 -2.53 14.94
CA ALA A 275 -7.22 -2.25 15.92
C ALA A 275 -5.89 -1.78 15.27
N PRO A 276 -5.27 -0.69 15.80
CA PRO A 276 -3.95 -0.19 15.41
C PRO A 276 -2.85 -1.23 15.22
N GLU A 277 -2.89 -2.29 16.02
CA GLU A 277 -1.97 -3.41 15.98
C GLU A 277 -1.85 -4.07 14.60
N SER A 278 -2.93 -4.06 13.81
CA SER A 278 -2.94 -4.66 12.47
C SER A 278 -1.99 -3.95 11.50
N ASP A 279 -1.97 -2.62 11.50
CA ASP A 279 -1.07 -1.84 10.63
C ASP A 279 0.38 -1.96 11.08
N LEU A 280 0.66 -1.98 12.40
CA LEU A 280 2.03 -2.18 12.88
C LEU A 280 2.57 -3.56 12.51
N ALA A 281 1.74 -4.60 12.66
CA ALA A 281 2.12 -5.96 12.26
C ALA A 281 2.38 -6.04 10.75
N TRP A 282 1.59 -5.35 9.92
CA TRP A 282 1.83 -5.23 8.48
C TRP A 282 3.16 -4.52 8.18
N TYR A 283 3.44 -3.41 8.86
CA TYR A 283 4.67 -2.64 8.71
C TYR A 283 5.92 -3.48 9.02
N LEU A 284 5.89 -4.25 10.11
CA LEU A 284 6.97 -5.16 10.49
C LEU A 284 7.08 -6.35 9.52
N PHE A 285 5.97 -6.92 9.09
CA PHE A 285 5.98 -8.09 8.20
C PHE A 285 6.51 -7.74 6.81
N THR A 286 6.14 -6.57 6.27
CA THR A 286 6.62 -6.11 4.96
C THR A 286 8.13 -5.84 4.95
N ASP A 287 8.68 -5.21 5.99
CA ASP A 287 10.13 -5.07 6.21
C ASP A 287 10.84 -6.43 6.31
N ARG A 288 10.27 -7.37 7.08
CA ARG A 288 10.79 -8.75 7.18
C ARG A 288 10.77 -9.47 5.83
N TYR A 289 9.70 -9.31 5.04
CA TYR A 289 9.61 -9.91 3.71
C TYR A 289 10.65 -9.32 2.75
N LEU A 290 10.84 -8.00 2.76
CA LEU A 290 11.81 -7.30 1.91
C LEU A 290 13.27 -7.51 2.34
N SER A 291 13.53 -8.07 3.53
CA SER A 291 14.83 -8.51 4.01
C SER A 291 14.96 -10.04 4.02
N GLU A 292 14.57 -10.71 5.11
CA GLU A 292 14.66 -12.17 5.31
C GLU A 292 13.98 -12.93 4.16
N GLY A 293 12.80 -12.50 3.74
CA GLY A 293 12.06 -13.13 2.64
C GLY A 293 12.83 -13.12 1.31
N LEU A 294 13.62 -12.07 1.06
CA LEU A 294 14.49 -11.94 -0.10
C LEU A 294 15.89 -12.55 0.11
N GLY A 295 16.19 -13.08 1.30
CA GLY A 295 17.52 -13.58 1.66
C GLY A 295 18.56 -12.46 1.81
N LEU A 296 18.11 -11.25 2.16
CA LEU A 296 18.96 -10.09 2.36
C LEU A 296 19.14 -9.81 3.87
N PRO A 297 20.33 -9.34 4.29
CA PRO A 297 20.47 -8.82 5.65
C PRO A 297 19.56 -7.59 5.82
N ARG A 298 18.94 -7.49 7.00
CA ARG A 298 18.19 -6.29 7.35
C ARG A 298 19.16 -5.11 7.49
N LEU A 299 18.74 -3.97 6.96
CA LEU A 299 19.58 -2.78 6.87
C LEU A 299 19.98 -2.28 8.28
N PRO A 300 21.28 -2.14 8.59
CA PRO A 300 21.72 -1.72 9.93
C PRO A 300 21.30 -0.28 10.20
N GLY A 301 20.99 0.04 11.46
CA GLY A 301 20.48 1.35 11.87
C GLY A 301 18.96 1.50 11.81
N LEU A 302 18.23 0.55 11.22
CA LEU A 302 16.78 0.46 11.44
C LEU A 302 16.51 -0.08 12.86
N PRO A 303 15.56 0.50 13.62
CA PRO A 303 15.19 0.02 14.94
C PRO A 303 14.82 -1.47 14.90
N SER A 304 15.18 -2.20 15.94
CA SER A 304 14.80 -3.60 16.12
C SER A 304 13.27 -3.73 16.24
N ARG A 305 12.78 -4.96 16.13
CA ARG A 305 11.35 -5.26 16.36
C ARG A 305 10.90 -4.81 17.75
N GLN A 306 11.71 -5.06 18.78
CA GLN A 306 11.39 -4.69 20.16
C GLN A 306 11.33 -3.17 20.34
N GLU A 307 12.31 -2.43 19.82
CA GLU A 307 12.33 -0.96 19.86
C GLU A 307 11.15 -0.37 19.08
N THR A 308 10.82 -0.95 17.93
CA THR A 308 9.68 -0.53 17.09
C THR A 308 8.36 -0.70 17.83
N VAL A 309 8.13 -1.88 18.44
CA VAL A 309 6.92 -2.17 19.23
C VAL A 309 6.82 -1.24 20.44
N ALA A 310 7.91 -1.05 21.18
CA ALA A 310 7.93 -0.17 22.34
C ALA A 310 7.67 1.29 21.97
N THR A 311 8.29 1.78 20.89
CA THR A 311 8.07 3.13 20.36
C THR A 311 6.61 3.31 19.94
N TYR A 312 6.05 2.35 19.23
CA TYR A 312 4.66 2.43 18.78
C TYR A 312 3.65 2.40 19.93
N ALA A 313 3.85 1.52 20.92
CA ALA A 313 3.03 1.48 22.12
C ALA A 313 3.05 2.82 22.89
N SER A 314 4.22 3.46 22.99
CA SER A 314 4.37 4.79 23.58
C SER A 314 3.59 5.85 22.80
N LEU A 315 3.71 5.84 21.45
CA LEU A 315 2.95 6.75 20.58
C LEU A 315 1.43 6.54 20.68
N LEU A 316 0.98 5.30 20.83
CA LEU A 316 -0.42 4.97 21.00
C LEU A 316 -0.96 5.32 22.40
N GLY A 317 -0.06 5.51 23.38
CA GLY A 317 -0.41 5.78 24.78
C GLY A 317 -0.90 4.55 25.54
N ARG A 318 -0.73 3.34 24.97
CA ARG A 318 -1.09 2.07 25.62
C ARG A 318 -0.25 0.90 25.11
N PRO A 319 -0.07 -0.17 25.90
CA PRO A 319 0.49 -1.42 25.43
C PRO A 319 -0.29 -2.00 24.24
N LEU A 320 0.40 -2.73 23.37
CA LEU A 320 -0.23 -3.51 22.29
C LEU A 320 -0.85 -4.77 22.88
N ARG A 321 -2.08 -5.12 22.45
CA ARG A 321 -2.78 -6.32 22.91
C ARG A 321 -2.80 -7.37 21.81
N ASN A 322 -2.66 -8.64 22.18
CA ASN A 322 -2.74 -9.78 21.26
C ASN A 322 -1.81 -9.65 20.04
N PHE A 323 -0.64 -9.00 20.17
CA PHE A 323 0.17 -8.61 19.02
C PHE A 323 0.65 -9.80 18.17
N THR A 324 0.93 -10.96 18.79
CA THR A 324 1.24 -12.22 18.10
C THR A 324 0.14 -12.64 17.11
N TYR A 325 -1.14 -12.37 17.43
CA TYR A 325 -2.24 -12.63 16.52
C TYR A 325 -2.14 -11.78 15.26
N TYR A 326 -1.89 -10.48 15.42
CA TYR A 326 -1.77 -9.55 14.31
C TYR A 326 -0.53 -9.87 13.45
N ASP A 327 0.58 -10.35 14.03
CA ASP A 327 1.74 -10.84 13.27
C ASP A 327 1.38 -12.01 12.34
N VAL A 328 0.68 -13.03 12.88
CA VAL A 328 0.25 -14.17 12.08
C VAL A 328 -0.76 -13.73 11.02
N PHE A 329 -1.67 -12.81 11.36
CA PHE A 329 -2.65 -12.28 10.42
C PHE A 329 -1.98 -11.49 9.28
N ALA A 330 -1.00 -10.63 9.57
CA ALA A 330 -0.23 -9.91 8.57
C ALA A 330 0.49 -10.88 7.63
N ALA A 331 1.16 -11.91 8.17
CA ALA A 331 1.82 -12.94 7.39
C ALA A 331 0.84 -13.72 6.50
N PHE A 332 -0.34 -14.06 7.03
CA PHE A 332 -1.39 -14.75 6.31
C PHE A 332 -1.92 -13.90 5.16
N ARG A 333 -2.35 -12.67 5.44
CA ARG A 333 -2.88 -11.74 4.43
C ARG A 333 -1.86 -11.43 3.33
N PHE A 334 -0.59 -11.21 3.68
CA PHE A 334 0.47 -10.99 2.69
C PHE A 334 0.72 -12.24 1.82
N THR A 335 0.62 -13.43 2.41
CA THR A 335 0.73 -14.70 1.67
C THR A 335 -0.40 -14.87 0.65
N LEU A 336 -1.62 -14.43 0.96
CA LEU A 336 -2.72 -14.42 0.00
C LEU A 336 -2.45 -13.47 -1.19
N PHE A 337 -1.98 -12.25 -0.92
CA PHE A 337 -1.66 -11.28 -1.98
C PHE A 337 -0.52 -11.74 -2.88
N THR A 338 0.54 -12.29 -2.30
CA THR A 338 1.67 -12.82 -3.09
C THR A 338 1.33 -14.09 -3.86
N CYS A 339 0.40 -14.93 -3.37
CA CYS A 339 -0.19 -16.02 -4.14
C CYS A 339 -0.85 -15.49 -5.40
N ARG A 340 -1.73 -14.51 -5.23
CA ARG A 340 -2.43 -13.85 -6.32
C ARG A 340 -1.47 -13.19 -7.29
N LEU A 341 -0.50 -12.44 -6.79
CA LEU A 341 0.55 -11.82 -7.58
C LEU A 341 1.28 -12.86 -8.44
N THR A 342 1.75 -13.95 -7.83
CA THR A 342 2.48 -15.01 -8.55
C THR A 342 1.62 -15.64 -9.66
N ARG A 343 0.33 -15.82 -9.42
CA ARG A 343 -0.63 -16.32 -10.42
C ARG A 343 -0.88 -15.33 -11.55
N LEU A 344 -1.06 -14.04 -11.22
CA LEU A 344 -1.19 -12.98 -12.21
C LEU A 344 0.05 -12.93 -13.08
N MET A 345 1.24 -12.99 -12.48
CA MET A 345 2.48 -12.95 -13.23
C MET A 345 2.59 -14.08 -14.25
N LYS A 346 2.26 -15.31 -13.82
CA LYS A 346 2.22 -16.47 -14.71
C LYS A 346 1.19 -16.31 -15.83
N ARG A 347 -0.01 -15.80 -15.52
CA ARG A 347 -1.08 -15.58 -16.52
C ARG A 347 -0.72 -14.53 -17.55
N THR A 348 0.01 -13.50 -17.17
CA THR A 348 0.44 -12.41 -18.07
C THR A 348 1.79 -12.68 -18.74
N GLY A 349 2.32 -13.91 -18.65
CA GLY A 349 3.56 -14.31 -19.32
C GLY A 349 4.84 -13.73 -18.71
N ILE A 350 4.78 -13.21 -17.47
CA ILE A 350 5.97 -12.71 -16.77
C ILE A 350 6.60 -13.89 -16.05
N GLU A 351 7.78 -14.28 -16.53
CA GLU A 351 8.56 -15.29 -15.85
C GLU A 351 9.26 -14.71 -14.62
N TRP A 352 9.12 -15.41 -13.50
CA TRP A 352 9.91 -15.11 -12.32
C TRP A 352 11.37 -15.48 -12.61
N PRO A 353 12.35 -14.56 -12.44
CA PRO A 353 13.72 -14.72 -12.96
C PRO A 353 14.57 -15.81 -12.24
N GLY A 354 13.95 -16.64 -11.40
CA GLY A 354 14.56 -17.76 -10.70
C GLY A 354 14.47 -17.66 -9.17
N GLY A 355 14.79 -18.76 -8.48
CA GLY A 355 14.67 -18.87 -7.03
C GLY A 355 13.22 -18.96 -6.55
N ARG A 356 13.00 -18.75 -5.25
CA ARG A 356 11.65 -18.79 -4.65
C ARG A 356 10.81 -17.61 -5.17
N THR A 357 9.59 -17.90 -5.63
CA THR A 357 8.59 -16.91 -6.02
C THR A 357 8.17 -16.04 -4.82
N PRO A 358 7.50 -14.89 -5.05
CA PRO A 358 6.95 -14.09 -3.96
C PRO A 358 6.09 -14.93 -3.00
N TYR A 359 5.21 -15.77 -3.56
CA TYR A 359 4.37 -16.68 -2.78
C TYR A 359 5.18 -17.71 -1.98
N ALA A 360 6.16 -18.36 -2.59
CA ALA A 360 6.98 -19.35 -1.87
C ALA A 360 7.78 -18.73 -0.71
N ARG A 361 8.18 -17.46 -0.83
CA ARG A 361 8.87 -16.71 0.24
C ARG A 361 7.93 -16.36 1.37
N SER A 362 6.76 -15.80 1.07
CA SER A 362 5.76 -15.44 2.08
C SER A 362 5.22 -16.66 2.80
N THR A 363 4.94 -17.77 2.11
CA THR A 363 4.48 -19.03 2.73
C THR A 363 5.51 -19.58 3.71
N ALA A 364 6.80 -19.49 3.40
CA ALA A 364 7.86 -19.90 4.32
C ALA A 364 7.93 -19.00 5.58
N LEU A 365 7.71 -17.69 5.43
CA LEU A 365 7.63 -16.77 6.57
C LEU A 365 6.36 -16.99 7.40
N LEU A 366 5.23 -17.29 6.76
CA LEU A 366 3.98 -17.65 7.43
C LEU A 366 4.15 -18.94 8.26
N ALA A 367 4.79 -19.97 7.71
CA ALA A 367 5.09 -21.19 8.46
C ALA A 367 5.91 -20.89 9.73
N ARG A 368 6.94 -20.04 9.62
CA ARG A 368 7.75 -19.58 10.77
C ARG A 368 6.95 -18.75 11.76
N ALA A 369 6.00 -17.92 11.30
CA ALA A 369 5.12 -17.16 12.20
C ALA A 369 4.24 -18.09 13.06
N LEU A 370 3.95 -19.31 12.58
CA LEU A 370 3.21 -20.31 13.34
C LEU A 370 4.08 -21.14 14.31
N GLU A 371 5.40 -21.21 14.12
CA GLU A 371 6.31 -22.06 14.92
C GLU A 371 6.38 -21.68 16.41
N PRO A 372 6.59 -20.41 16.81
CA PRO A 372 6.63 -20.00 18.22
C PRO A 372 5.35 -20.33 18.98
N VAL A 373 4.23 -20.47 18.25
CA VAL A 373 2.90 -20.67 18.84
C VAL A 373 2.52 -22.15 18.98
N ARG A 374 3.33 -23.06 18.45
CA ARG A 374 3.13 -24.51 18.62
C ARG A 374 3.73 -25.03 19.94
N SER A 375 4.51 -24.22 20.65
CA SER A 375 5.06 -24.56 21.96
C SER A 375 4.01 -24.29 23.05
N PRO A 376 3.60 -25.29 23.86
CA PRO A 376 2.52 -25.13 24.85
C PRO A 376 2.83 -24.23 26.06
N CYS A 377 3.95 -23.51 26.10
CA CYS A 377 4.50 -22.98 27.35
C CYS A 377 4.20 -21.51 27.70
N ASP A 378 3.63 -20.70 26.81
CA ASP A 378 3.28 -19.32 27.18
C ASP A 378 1.75 -19.16 27.21
N ARG A 379 1.17 -19.45 28.39
CA ARG A 379 -0.17 -19.00 28.81
C ARG A 379 -0.05 -17.86 29.79
#